data_AF-A0A0K1E6G1-F1
#
_entry.id   AF-A0A0K1E6G1-F1
#
_cell.length_a   1.000
_cell.length_b   1.000
_cell.length_c   1.000
_cell.angle_alpha   90.00
_cell.angle_beta   90.00
_cell.angle_gamma   90.00
#
_symmetry.space_group_name_H-M   'P 1'
#
loop_
_entity.id
_entity.type
_entity.pdbx_description
1 polymer ?
#
loop_
_entity_poly.entity_id
_entity_poly.type
_entity_poly.pdbx_seq_one_letter_code
_entity_poly.pdbx_strand_id
1 'polypeptide(L)'
;MQALVVGATMLAVAVVGIWLTFSLFGLLVTLAVAAAVGWLADRIVPGDLPYGWLGAIGAGLLGSWLGTLLIGPLGPRIAGIPVISALIGATILAFGVELFQKRRSRRDA
;
A
#
# COMPACT_ATOMS: atom_id res chain seq x y z
N MET A 1 9.56 8.59 -46.50
CA MET A 1 8.48 8.34 -45.52
C MET A 1 8.85 7.23 -44.52
N GLN A 2 9.34 6.07 -44.95
CA GLN A 2 9.65 4.93 -44.06
C GLN A 2 10.77 5.19 -43.03
N ALA A 3 11.87 5.86 -43.40
CA ALA A 3 12.96 6.15 -42.46
C ALA A 3 12.52 7.05 -41.27
N LEU A 4 11.59 7.98 -41.50
CA LEU A 4 11.00 8.82 -40.45
C LEU A 4 10.11 8.00 -39.51
N VAL A 5 9.34 7.04 -40.05
CA VAL A 5 8.49 6.16 -39.25
C VAL A 5 9.35 5.26 -38.36
N VAL A 6 10.42 4.66 -38.90
CA VAL A 6 11.32 3.81 -38.11
C VAL A 6 11.99 4.60 -36.99
N GLY A 7 12.53 5.79 -37.28
CA GLY A 7 13.10 6.67 -36.26
C GLY A 7 12.11 7.04 -35.17
N ALA A 8 10.87 7.38 -35.54
CA ALA A 8 9.81 7.69 -34.57
C ALA A 8 9.45 6.46 -33.71
N THR A 9 9.40 5.26 -34.28
CA THR A 9 9.11 4.03 -33.52
C THR A 9 10.21 3.68 -32.53
N MET A 10 11.49 3.84 -32.90
CA MET A 10 12.62 3.58 -31.97
C MET A 10 12.61 4.56 -30.79
N LEU A 11 12.32 5.84 -31.06
CA LEU A 11 12.17 6.84 -30.00
C LEU A 11 10.97 6.54 -29.10
N ALA A 12 9.83 6.14 -29.67
CA ALA A 12 8.65 5.76 -28.90
C ALA A 12 8.95 4.57 -27.97
N VAL A 13 9.62 3.52 -28.47
CA VAL A 13 10.00 2.35 -27.66
C VAL A 13 10.97 2.76 -26.53
N ALA A 14 11.95 3.60 -26.82
CA ALA A 14 12.89 4.10 -25.81
C ALA A 14 12.17 4.91 -24.71
N VAL A 15 11.27 5.82 -25.10
CA VAL A 15 10.46 6.61 -24.16
C VAL A 15 9.58 5.72 -23.31
N VAL A 16 8.91 4.72 -23.90
CA VAL A 16 8.07 3.76 -23.17
C VAL A 16 8.90 2.97 -22.17
N GLY A 17 10.09 2.49 -22.54
CA GLY A 17 10.99 1.76 -21.64
C GLY A 17 11.45 2.60 -20.44
N ILE A 18 11.79 3.86 -20.68
CA ILE A 18 12.14 4.82 -19.61
C ILE A 18 10.93 5.02 -18.68
N TRP A 19 9.74 5.27 -19.25
CA TRP A 19 8.53 5.49 -18.48
C TRP A 19 8.17 4.30 -17.58
N LEU A 20 8.31 3.09 -18.12
CA LEU A 20 8.02 1.85 -17.41
C LEU A 20 8.94 1.68 -16.19
N THR A 21 10.21 2.06 -16.30
CA THR A 21 11.19 1.98 -15.22
C THR A 21 10.81 2.89 -14.04
N PHE A 22 10.46 4.15 -14.33
CA PHE A 22 9.99 5.09 -13.31
C PHE A 22 8.70 4.62 -12.63
N SER A 23 7.78 4.03 -13.40
CA SER A 23 6.52 3.51 -12.87
C SER A 23 6.73 2.33 -11.91
N LEU A 24 7.58 1.37 -12.27
CA LEU A 24 7.91 0.23 -11.41
C LEU A 24 8.60 0.67 -10.12
N PHE A 25 9.53 1.62 -10.21
CA PHE A 25 10.18 2.18 -9.03
C PHE A 25 9.18 2.85 -8.09
N GLY A 26 8.22 3.62 -8.64
CA GLY A 26 7.14 4.22 -7.86
C GLY A 26 6.31 3.18 -7.10
N LEU A 27 5.89 2.10 -7.77
CA LEU A 27 5.11 1.01 -7.16
C LEU A 27 5.88 0.31 -6.03
N LEU A 28 7.18 0.07 -6.22
CA LEU A 28 8.04 -0.54 -5.19
C LEU A 28 8.11 0.33 -3.93
N VAL A 29 8.27 1.66 -4.09
CA VAL A 29 8.29 2.59 -2.96
C VAL A 29 6.93 2.63 -2.26
N THR A 30 5.82 2.68 -3.02
CA THR A 30 4.47 2.65 -2.44
C THR A 30 4.24 1.38 -1.60
N LEU A 31 4.62 0.22 -2.14
CA LEU A 31 4.52 -1.06 -1.43
C LEU A 31 5.40 -1.09 -0.18
N ALA A 32 6.63 -0.60 -0.25
CA ALA A 32 7.55 -0.54 0.89
C ALA A 32 7.00 0.37 2.01
N VAL A 33 6.45 1.53 1.66
CA VAL A 33 5.83 2.45 2.63
C VAL A 33 4.59 1.83 3.24
N ALA A 34 3.73 1.21 2.43
CA ALA A 34 2.54 0.53 2.94
C ALA A 34 2.91 -0.63 3.88
N ALA A 35 3.94 -1.43 3.53
CA ALA A 35 4.47 -2.49 4.39
C ALA A 35 4.96 -1.94 5.74
N ALA A 36 5.74 -0.86 5.70
CA ALA A 36 6.29 -0.24 6.90
C ALA A 36 5.19 0.32 7.81
N VAL A 37 4.20 1.02 7.24
CA VAL A 37 3.07 1.57 7.98
C VAL A 37 2.20 0.47 8.59
N GLY A 38 1.88 -0.57 7.82
CA GLY A 38 1.07 -1.69 8.32
C GLY A 38 1.79 -2.51 9.38
N TRP A 39 3.11 -2.69 9.24
CA TRP A 39 3.93 -3.32 10.28
C TRP A 39 3.98 -2.46 11.55
N LEU A 40 4.03 -1.13 11.42
CA LEU A 40 3.98 -0.24 12.56
C LEU A 40 2.61 -0.29 13.26
N ALA A 41 1.52 -0.37 12.51
CA ALA A 41 0.16 -0.51 13.05
C ALA A 41 -0.03 -1.84 13.80
N ASP A 42 0.48 -2.95 13.24
CA ASP A 42 0.49 -4.27 13.87
C ASP A 42 1.17 -4.25 15.24
N ARG A 43 2.24 -3.46 15.41
CA ARG A 43 2.92 -3.31 16.71
C ARG A 43 2.20 -2.44 17.72
N ILE A 44 1.29 -1.58 17.27
CA ILE A 44 0.49 -0.72 18.14
C ILE A 44 -0.74 -1.47 18.66
N VAL A 45 -1.32 -2.35 17.85
CA VAL A 45 -2.50 -3.13 18.22
C VAL A 45 -2.07 -4.41 18.95
N PRO A 46 -2.68 -4.78 20.09
CA PRO A 46 -2.35 -5.99 20.82
C PRO A 46 -2.91 -7.24 20.11
N GLY A 47 -2.30 -7.67 19.02
CA GLY A 47 -2.64 -8.89 18.28
C GLY A 47 -1.82 -8.98 17.00
N ASP A 48 -1.57 -10.19 16.49
CA ASP A 48 -0.81 -10.37 15.25
C ASP A 48 -1.75 -10.39 14.03
N LEU A 49 -1.47 -9.54 13.04
CA LEU A 49 -2.13 -9.62 11.75
C LEU A 49 -1.88 -11.00 11.10
N PRO A 50 -2.94 -11.70 10.65
CA PRO A 50 -2.77 -12.95 9.92
C PRO A 50 -1.96 -12.69 8.66
N TYR A 51 -1.21 -13.69 8.21
CA TYR A 51 -0.35 -13.63 7.03
C TYR A 51 0.92 -12.76 7.18
N GLY A 52 1.26 -12.30 8.39
CA GLY A 52 2.52 -11.63 8.71
C GLY A 52 2.77 -10.39 7.84
N TRP A 53 3.86 -10.40 7.08
CA TRP A 53 4.24 -9.27 6.20
C TRP A 53 3.20 -8.97 5.10
N LEU A 54 2.45 -9.98 4.62
CA LEU A 54 1.36 -9.78 3.65
C LEU A 54 0.16 -9.09 4.32
N GLY A 55 -0.13 -9.47 5.57
CA GLY A 55 -1.15 -8.81 6.39
C GLY A 55 -0.79 -7.34 6.64
N ALA A 56 0.48 -7.06 6.97
CA ALA A 56 0.99 -5.70 7.12
C ALA A 56 0.83 -4.87 5.83
N ILE A 57 1.25 -5.38 4.68
CA ILE A 57 1.06 -4.69 3.38
C ILE A 57 -0.41 -4.41 3.12
N GLY A 58 -1.28 -5.42 3.28
CA GLY A 58 -2.72 -5.28 3.08
C GLY A 58 -3.35 -4.25 4.01
N ALA A 59 -3.00 -4.28 5.31
CA ALA A 59 -3.45 -3.31 6.29
C ALA A 59 -2.93 -1.90 6.00
N GLY A 60 -1.70 -1.75 5.51
CA GLY A 60 -1.14 -0.47 5.09
C GLY A 60 -1.82 0.11 3.85
N LEU A 61 -2.04 -0.69 2.80
CA LEU A 61 -2.73 -0.25 1.59
C LEU A 61 -4.19 0.10 1.87
N LEU A 62 -4.95 -0.84 2.47
CA LEU A 62 -6.37 -0.61 2.79
C LEU A 62 -6.53 0.46 3.88
N GLY A 63 -5.58 0.51 4.82
CA GLY A 63 -5.55 1.51 5.89
C GLY A 63 -5.27 2.91 5.38
N SER A 64 -4.44 3.07 4.34
CA SER A 64 -4.27 4.36 3.66
C SER A 64 -5.55 4.89 3.05
N TRP A 65 -6.31 4.01 2.39
CA TRP A 65 -7.58 4.36 1.80
C TRP A 65 -8.62 4.67 2.89
N LEU A 66 -8.80 3.76 3.85
CA LEU A 66 -9.77 3.91 4.94
C LEU A 66 -9.46 5.13 5.82
N GLY A 67 -8.19 5.32 6.19
CA GLY A 67 -7.77 6.46 6.97
C GLY A 67 -8.00 7.78 6.25
N THR A 68 -7.70 7.85 4.94
CA THR A 68 -7.97 9.07 4.15
C THR A 68 -9.47 9.35 4.05
N LEU A 69 -10.32 8.32 3.99
CA LEU A 69 -11.77 8.45 4.01
C LEU A 69 -12.30 8.96 5.36
N LEU A 70 -11.73 8.52 6.48
CA LEU A 70 -12.21 8.84 7.81
C LEU A 70 -11.80 10.23 8.31
N ILE A 71 -10.53 10.60 8.09
CA ILE A 71 -9.92 11.81 8.67
C ILE A 71 -9.32 12.75 7.63
N GLY A 72 -9.48 12.43 6.33
CA GLY A 72 -8.86 13.19 5.25
C GLY A 72 -7.37 12.88 5.09
N PRO A 73 -6.69 13.50 4.11
CA PRO A 73 -5.27 13.29 3.87
C PRO A 73 -4.42 14.13 4.84
N LEU A 74 -4.04 13.52 5.95
CA LEU A 74 -3.18 14.10 6.98
C LEU A 74 -1.75 13.58 6.85
N GLY A 75 -0.80 14.49 7.03
CA GLY A 75 0.63 14.19 7.06
C GLY A 75 1.35 14.20 5.71
N PRO A 76 2.67 13.94 5.73
CA PRO A 76 3.48 13.92 4.52
C PRO A 76 3.02 12.79 3.59
N ARG A 77 2.92 13.11 2.29
CA ARG A 77 2.56 12.14 1.26
C ARG A 77 3.82 11.49 0.72
N ILE A 78 3.97 10.19 0.93
CA ILE A 78 5.06 9.40 0.35
C ILE A 78 4.46 8.46 -0.69
N ALA A 79 4.93 8.57 -1.94
CA ALA A 79 4.47 7.74 -3.05
C ALA A 79 2.93 7.73 -3.24
N GLY A 80 2.30 8.89 -3.01
CA GLY A 80 0.85 9.10 -3.12
C GLY A 80 0.05 8.75 -1.86
N ILE A 81 0.67 8.14 -0.85
CA ILE A 81 0.01 7.72 0.39
C ILE A 81 0.24 8.74 1.51
N PRO A 82 -0.82 9.32 2.12
CA PRO A 82 -0.69 10.13 3.33
C PRO A 82 -0.34 9.23 4.52
N VAL A 83 0.88 9.37 5.04
CA VAL A 83 1.45 8.41 6.03
C VAL A 83 0.67 8.38 7.34
N ILE A 84 0.24 9.54 7.85
CA ILE A 84 -0.46 9.61 9.14
C ILE A 84 -1.86 9.01 9.02
N SER A 85 -2.59 9.38 7.96
CA SER A 85 -3.90 8.78 7.69
C SER A 85 -3.78 7.26 7.50
N ALA A 86 -2.75 6.81 6.78
CA ALA A 86 -2.51 5.39 6.59
C ALA A 86 -2.23 4.63 7.87
N LEU A 87 -1.46 5.21 8.79
CA LEU A 87 -1.21 4.58 10.09
C LEU A 87 -2.51 4.44 10.89
N ILE A 88 -3.32 5.50 10.96
CA ILE A 88 -4.58 5.48 11.70
C ILE A 88 -5.55 4.46 11.11
N GLY A 89 -5.75 4.47 9.79
CA GLY A 89 -6.62 3.50 9.13
C GLY A 89 -6.10 2.06 9.22
N ALA A 90 -4.78 1.86 9.16
CA ALA A 90 -4.17 0.54 9.34
C ALA A 90 -4.35 0.01 10.77
N THR A 91 -4.21 0.85 11.79
CA THR A 91 -4.47 0.50 13.19
C THR A 91 -5.93 0.09 13.40
N ILE A 92 -6.88 0.84 12.82
CA ILE A 92 -8.31 0.49 12.89
C ILE A 92 -8.60 -0.86 12.22
N LEU A 93 -8.01 -1.10 11.04
CA LEU A 93 -8.16 -2.37 10.33
C LEU A 93 -7.54 -3.54 11.11
N ALA A 94 -6.33 -3.37 11.63
CA ALA A 94 -5.64 -4.37 12.43
C ALA A 94 -6.49 -4.79 13.64
N PHE A 95 -7.03 -3.80 14.37
CA PHE A 95 -7.94 -4.03 15.49
C PHE A 95 -9.23 -4.75 15.07
N GLY A 96 -9.81 -4.37 13.93
CA GLY A 96 -10.98 -5.04 13.36
C GLY A 96 -10.72 -6.50 13.02
N VAL A 97 -9.57 -6.81 12.39
CA VAL A 97 -9.18 -8.17 12.02
C VAL A 97 -8.99 -9.05 13.26
N GLU A 98 -8.32 -8.53 14.29
CA GLU A 98 -8.13 -9.24 15.56
C GLU A 98 -9.48 -9.57 16.22
N LEU A 99 -10.41 -8.61 16.26
CA LEU A 99 -11.74 -8.82 16.81
C LEU A 99 -12.53 -9.90 16.02
N PHE A 100 -12.42 -9.91 14.69
CA PHE A 100 -13.03 -10.93 13.85
C PHE A 100 -12.45 -12.33 14.09
N GLN A 101 -11.12 -12.43 14.27
CA GLN A 101 -10.47 -13.71 14.57
C GLN A 101 -10.89 -14.25 15.93
N LYS A 102 -10.88 -13.40 16.97
CA LYS A 102 -11.28 -13.79 18.33
C LYS A 102 -12.72 -14.31 18.38
N ARG A 103 -13.61 -13.78 17.54
CA ARG A 103 -14.97 -14.30 17.37
C ARG A 103 -15.03 -15.65 16.67
N ARG A 104 -14.17 -15.89 15.66
CA ARG A 104 -14.15 -17.17 14.93
C ARG A 104 -13.67 -18.31 15.83
N SER A 105 -12.62 -18.09 16.62
CA SER A 105 -12.10 -19.08 17.57
C SER A 105 -13.13 -19.53 18.64
N ARG A 106 -14.11 -18.68 18.99
CA ARG A 106 -15.20 -19.05 19.92
C ARG A 106 -16.34 -19.85 19.28
N ARG A 107 -16.39 -19.92 17.95
CA ARG A 107 -17.46 -20.62 17.23
C ARG A 107 -17.12 -22.08 16.94
N ASP A 108 -15.84 -22.44 17.04
CA ASP A 108 -15.30 -23.77 16.78
C ASP A 108 -15.03 -24.57 18.08
N ALA A 109 -15.48 -24.07 19.24
CA ALA A 109 -15.43 -24.71 20.56
C ALA A 109 -16.84 -24.83 21.14
#